data_AF-A0A2N1UN00-F1
#
_entry.id   AF-A0A2N1UN00-F1
#
_cell.length_a   1.000
_cell.length_b   1.000
_cell.length_c   1.000
_cell.angle_alpha   90.00
_cell.angle_beta   90.00
_cell.angle_gamma   90.00
#
_symmetry.space_group_name_H-M   'P 1'
#
loop_
_entity.id
_entity.type
_entity.pdbx_description
1 polymer ?
#
loop_
_entity_poly.entity_id
_entity_poly.type
_entity_poly.pdbx_seq_one_letter_code
_entity_poly.pdbx_strand_id
1 'polypeptide(L)'
;MSLSEKQFKFAYWFLNHKKKIRSSIIIGLIILNIILISFLIFKTVFYFKDQKNYQIMINSLSKDLIDYNSFKEKNKPKDLEVLLTKSIFSESQKYDTISQIENVNSQWVAQYDYQFIFNGQEGKIKTNFILPNEKKFLLDFNFESLAKNPFVELKIKNVQWKRTRYLSKIPQIQFEIKNIKYYPIGIQITSDKKSNINQVNFEAINNSSYGFWETFFKVILYQDKNVVGVNIISAKQFLSKEKRNLSASWVNFLPNVTEVFVESETNILNSKNFMSVR
;
A
#
# COMPACT_ATOMS: atom_id res chain seq x y z
N MET A 1 -17.90 45.99 86.71
CA MET A 1 -18.32 45.99 85.29
C MET A 1 -19.76 46.46 85.22
N SER A 2 -19.99 47.74 84.95
CA SER A 2 -21.34 48.27 84.73
C SER A 2 -21.85 47.75 83.39
N LEU A 3 -22.92 46.95 83.42
CA LEU A 3 -23.64 46.54 82.22
C LEU A 3 -24.08 47.82 81.48
N SER A 4 -23.69 47.93 80.21
CA SER A 4 -24.09 49.08 79.38
C SER A 4 -25.61 49.10 79.27
N GLU A 5 -26.22 50.27 79.42
CA GLU A 5 -27.68 50.48 79.37
C GLU A 5 -28.33 49.82 78.12
N LYS A 6 -27.57 49.73 77.02
CA LYS A 6 -27.95 49.03 75.79
C LYS A 6 -28.12 47.51 75.97
N GLN A 7 -27.25 46.87 76.74
CA GLN A 7 -27.31 45.42 77.03
C GLN A 7 -28.51 45.09 77.92
N PHE A 8 -28.83 45.97 78.87
CA PHE A 8 -30.00 45.80 79.74
C PHE A 8 -31.31 45.98 78.95
N LYS A 9 -31.39 46.98 78.07
CA LYS A 9 -32.53 47.18 77.14
C LYS A 9 -32.72 45.98 76.20
N PHE A 10 -31.64 45.42 75.66
CA PHE A 10 -31.71 44.24 74.81
C PHE A 10 -32.17 42.99 75.57
N ALA A 11 -31.62 42.73 76.76
CA ALA A 11 -32.03 41.60 77.59
C ALA A 11 -33.51 41.69 78.01
N TYR A 12 -33.97 42.88 78.41
CA TYR A 12 -35.37 43.13 78.75
C TYR A 12 -36.30 42.98 77.54
N TRP A 13 -35.93 43.54 76.38
CA TRP A 13 -36.68 43.39 75.14
C TRP A 13 -36.77 41.93 74.69
N PHE A 14 -35.66 41.19 74.75
CA PHE A 14 -35.58 39.77 74.41
C PHE A 14 -36.45 38.91 75.33
N LEU A 15 -36.42 39.14 76.65
CA LEU A 15 -37.26 38.42 77.60
C LEU A 15 -38.75 38.69 77.36
N ASN A 16 -39.12 39.95 77.11
CA ASN A 16 -40.51 40.34 76.85
C ASN A 16 -41.04 39.82 75.49
N HIS A 17 -40.15 39.69 74.49
CA HIS A 17 -40.50 39.20 73.14
C HIS A 17 -40.16 37.72 72.92
N LYS A 18 -39.62 37.00 73.92
CA LYS A 18 -39.12 35.61 73.82
C LYS A 18 -40.13 34.65 73.18
N LYS A 19 -41.41 34.77 73.55
CA LYS A 19 -42.50 33.94 73.01
C LYS A 19 -42.79 34.25 71.53
N LYS A 20 -42.76 35.53 71.14
CA LYS A 20 -42.96 35.97 69.75
C LYS A 20 -41.79 35.55 68.87
N ILE A 21 -40.55 35.75 69.33
CA ILE A 21 -39.33 35.32 68.62
C ILE A 21 -39.34 33.81 68.37
N ARG A 22 -39.67 33.00 69.38
CA ARG A 22 -39.78 31.55 69.24
C ARG A 22 -40.83 31.15 68.20
N SER A 23 -42.00 31.80 68.20
CA SER A 23 -43.05 31.54 67.21
C SER A 23 -42.61 31.91 65.79
N SER A 24 -41.96 33.06 65.60
CA SER A 24 -41.46 33.50 64.29
C SER A 24 -40.38 32.57 63.73
N ILE A 25 -39.47 32.08 64.57
CA ILE A 25 -38.46 31.10 64.16
C ILE A 25 -39.12 29.78 63.73
N ILE A 26 -40.10 29.28 64.50
CA ILE A 26 -40.81 28.04 64.15
C ILE A 26 -41.54 28.20 62.81
N ILE A 27 -42.26 29.31 62.60
CA ILE A 27 -42.95 29.59 61.34
C ILE A 27 -41.94 29.70 60.18
N GLY A 28 -40.82 30.39 60.39
CA GLY A 28 -39.74 30.49 59.40
C GLY A 28 -39.16 29.14 59.01
N LEU A 29 -38.94 28.24 59.98
CA LEU A 29 -38.47 26.88 59.73
C LEU A 29 -39.49 26.04 58.97
N ILE A 30 -40.79 26.19 59.25
CA ILE A 30 -41.86 25.51 58.51
C ILE A 30 -41.86 25.95 57.04
N ILE A 31 -41.79 27.27 56.78
CA ILE A 31 -41.74 27.81 55.42
C ILE A 31 -40.50 27.32 54.68
N LEU A 32 -39.33 27.33 55.33
CA LEU A 32 -38.09 26.83 54.75
C LEU A 32 -38.20 25.35 54.37
N ASN A 33 -38.83 24.54 55.23
CA ASN A 33 -39.03 23.12 54.98
C ASN A 33 -39.94 22.89 53.75
N ILE A 34 -41.04 23.65 53.64
CA ILE A 34 -41.93 23.61 52.48
C ILE A 34 -41.19 23.95 51.18
N ILE A 35 -40.32 24.96 51.21
CA ILE A 35 -39.51 25.36 50.04
C ILE A 35 -38.54 24.24 49.64
N LEU A 36 -37.83 23.64 50.61
CA LEU A 36 -36.89 22.56 50.37
C LEU A 36 -37.58 21.32 49.80
N ILE A 37 -38.73 20.93 50.37
CA ILE A 37 -39.53 19.80 49.87
C ILE A 37 -40.01 20.08 48.44
N SER A 38 -40.52 21.28 48.17
CA SER A 38 -40.98 21.67 46.83
C SER A 38 -39.86 21.62 45.80
N PHE A 39 -38.66 22.10 46.15
CA PHE A 39 -37.48 22.04 45.29
C PHE A 39 -37.06 20.59 45.00
N LEU A 40 -37.09 19.71 46.02
CA LEU A 40 -36.73 18.31 45.88
C LEU A 40 -37.71 17.56 44.96
N ILE A 41 -39.01 17.82 45.12
CA ILE A 41 -40.06 17.27 44.23
C ILE A 41 -39.83 17.75 42.79
N PHE A 42 -39.62 19.05 42.59
CA PHE A 42 -39.38 19.63 41.27
C PHE A 42 -38.17 19.00 40.56
N LYS A 43 -37.04 18.86 41.28
CA LYS A 43 -35.83 18.21 40.74
C LYS A 43 -36.06 16.74 40.42
N THR A 44 -36.78 16.02 41.27
CA THR A 44 -37.07 14.60 41.07
C THR A 44 -37.94 14.38 39.83
N VAL A 45 -38.99 15.18 39.66
CA VAL A 45 -39.86 15.10 38.47
C VAL A 45 -39.08 15.39 37.18
N PHE A 46 -38.23 16.42 37.17
CA PHE A 46 -37.38 16.72 36.02
C PHE A 46 -36.37 15.60 35.73
N TYR A 47 -35.73 15.05 36.75
CA TYR A 47 -34.79 13.94 36.61
C TYR A 47 -35.43 12.72 35.94
N PHE A 48 -36.61 12.30 36.37
CA PHE A 48 -37.32 11.17 35.76
C PHE A 48 -37.82 11.46 34.34
N LYS A 49 -38.13 12.72 34.02
CA LYS A 49 -38.50 13.13 32.65
C LYS A 49 -37.31 13.02 31.68
N ASP A 50 -36.11 13.41 32.13
CA ASP A 50 -34.90 13.41 31.29
C ASP A 50 -34.23 12.03 31.18
N GLN A 51 -34.53 11.10 32.10
CA GLN A 51 -33.96 9.75 32.08
C GLN A 51 -34.26 8.99 30.78
N LYS A 52 -35.45 9.14 30.18
CA LYS A 52 -35.78 8.52 28.88
C LYS A 52 -34.94 9.11 27.74
N ASN A 53 -34.78 10.43 27.70
CA ASN A 53 -33.99 11.11 26.67
C ASN A 53 -32.51 10.75 26.80
N TYR A 54 -31.99 10.68 28.03
CA TYR A 54 -30.63 10.24 28.31
C TYR A 54 -30.39 8.79 27.85
N GLN A 55 -31.32 7.87 28.12
CA GLN A 55 -31.19 6.49 27.66
C GLN A 55 -31.30 6.35 26.13
N ILE A 56 -32.13 7.15 25.47
CA ILE A 56 -32.20 7.21 24.00
C ILE A 56 -30.87 7.72 23.43
N MET A 57 -30.28 8.76 24.03
CA MET A 57 -28.98 9.31 23.64
C MET A 57 -27.87 8.26 23.80
N ILE A 58 -27.79 7.58 24.95
CA ILE A 58 -26.80 6.51 25.19
C ILE A 58 -26.98 5.33 24.22
N ASN A 59 -28.22 4.92 23.96
CA ASN A 59 -28.50 3.85 22.99
C ASN A 59 -28.23 4.25 21.53
N SER A 60 -28.25 5.56 21.23
CA SER A 60 -27.88 6.07 19.90
C SER A 60 -26.37 6.11 19.68
N LEU A 61 -25.57 6.19 20.76
CA LEU A 61 -24.11 6.12 20.69
C LEU A 61 -23.60 4.68 20.47
N SER A 62 -24.38 3.67 20.85
CA SER A 62 -24.04 2.25 20.72
C SER A 62 -24.59 1.57 19.46
N LYS A 63 -25.40 2.27 18.65
CA LYS A 63 -25.66 1.82 17.27
C LYS A 63 -24.40 2.04 16.45
N ASP A 64 -23.91 0.99 15.79
CA ASP A 64 -22.77 1.06 14.86
C ASP A 64 -23.01 2.13 13.78
N LEU A 65 -22.56 3.36 14.04
CA LEU A 65 -22.64 4.49 13.11
C LEU A 65 -21.79 4.24 11.86
N ILE A 66 -20.88 3.26 11.92
CA ILE A 66 -19.96 2.88 10.86
C ILE A 66 -20.26 1.43 10.49
N ASP A 67 -20.85 1.23 9.31
CA ASP A 67 -20.98 -0.10 8.71
C ASP A 67 -19.59 -0.64 8.34
N TYR A 68 -19.00 -1.35 9.30
CA TYR A 68 -17.66 -1.90 9.20
C TYR A 68 -17.55 -2.93 8.05
N ASN A 69 -18.63 -3.65 7.76
CA ASN A 69 -18.65 -4.64 6.69
C ASN A 69 -18.62 -3.95 5.33
N SER A 70 -19.48 -2.94 5.10
CA SER A 70 -19.43 -2.14 3.88
C SER A 70 -18.09 -1.40 3.71
N PHE A 71 -17.52 -0.89 4.81
CA PHE A 71 -16.19 -0.30 4.78
C PHE A 71 -15.12 -1.33 4.37
N LYS A 72 -15.15 -2.54 4.93
CA LYS A 72 -14.21 -3.61 4.60
C LYS A 72 -14.33 -4.04 3.15
N GLU A 73 -15.54 -4.33 2.65
CA GLU A 73 -15.78 -4.71 1.26
C GLU A 73 -15.27 -3.65 0.28
N LYS A 74 -15.57 -2.36 0.54
CA LYS A 74 -15.11 -1.26 -0.32
C LYS A 74 -13.59 -1.07 -0.33
N ASN A 75 -12.89 -1.49 0.72
CA ASN A 75 -11.44 -1.34 0.85
C ASN A 75 -10.66 -2.63 0.53
N LYS A 76 -11.32 -3.72 0.13
CA LYS A 76 -10.63 -4.95 -0.30
C LYS A 76 -9.80 -4.67 -1.56
N PRO A 77 -8.61 -5.29 -1.67
CA PRO A 77 -7.85 -5.24 -2.91
C PRO A 77 -8.62 -5.94 -4.04
N LYS A 78 -8.55 -5.36 -5.23
CA LYS A 78 -8.96 -5.98 -6.49
C LYS A 78 -7.87 -6.92 -6.98
N ASP A 79 -8.23 -7.89 -7.80
CA ASP A 79 -7.27 -8.80 -8.42
C ASP A 79 -6.29 -8.06 -9.34
N LEU A 80 -5.13 -8.68 -9.59
CA LEU A 80 -4.15 -8.18 -10.55
C LEU A 80 -4.70 -8.32 -11.97
N GLU A 81 -4.57 -7.27 -12.78
CA GLU A 81 -5.03 -7.28 -14.16
C GLU A 81 -3.92 -7.80 -15.06
N VAL A 82 -4.24 -8.74 -15.95
CA VAL A 82 -3.34 -9.24 -16.99
C VAL A 82 -3.62 -8.46 -18.28
N LEU A 83 -2.71 -7.57 -18.66
CA LEU A 83 -2.88 -6.68 -19.81
C LEU A 83 -2.50 -7.35 -21.13
N LEU A 84 -1.45 -8.19 -21.10
CA LEU A 84 -0.99 -8.94 -22.28
C LEU A 84 -0.39 -10.26 -21.85
N THR A 85 -0.53 -11.29 -22.67
CA THR A 85 0.25 -12.53 -22.58
C THR A 85 0.59 -13.01 -23.99
N LYS A 86 1.88 -13.27 -24.26
CA LYS A 86 2.36 -13.58 -25.61
C LYS A 86 3.54 -14.55 -25.56
N SER A 87 3.58 -15.45 -26.54
CA SER A 87 4.72 -16.28 -26.87
C SER A 87 5.54 -15.62 -27.98
N ILE A 88 6.86 -15.67 -27.86
CA ILE A 88 7.81 -15.05 -28.77
C ILE A 88 8.71 -16.16 -29.27
N PHE A 89 8.74 -16.34 -30.59
CA PHE A 89 9.61 -17.32 -31.21
C PHE A 89 11.08 -16.96 -30.95
N SER A 90 11.81 -17.92 -30.42
CA SER A 90 13.26 -17.90 -30.21
C SER A 90 13.91 -18.88 -31.18
N GLU A 91 15.12 -19.36 -30.90
CA GLU A 91 15.81 -20.31 -31.79
C GLU A 91 15.27 -21.75 -31.67
N SER A 92 15.44 -22.55 -32.73
CA SER A 92 15.29 -24.02 -32.65
C SER A 92 13.97 -24.50 -32.06
N GLN A 93 12.83 -23.91 -32.50
CA GLN A 93 11.48 -24.25 -32.02
C GLN A 93 11.26 -23.96 -30.53
N LYS A 94 12.09 -23.10 -29.94
CA LYS A 94 11.90 -22.59 -28.60
C LYS A 94 11.12 -21.28 -28.64
N TYR A 95 10.39 -21.04 -27.57
CA TYR A 95 9.62 -19.84 -27.36
C TYR A 95 9.92 -19.28 -25.99
N ASP A 96 10.03 -17.96 -25.95
CA ASP A 96 10.01 -17.20 -24.73
C ASP A 96 8.60 -16.68 -24.50
N THR A 97 8.27 -16.41 -23.25
CA THR A 97 6.94 -15.97 -22.84
C THR A 97 7.06 -14.65 -22.11
N ILE A 98 6.12 -13.76 -22.41
CA ILE A 98 5.98 -12.47 -21.74
C ILE A 98 4.53 -12.26 -21.35
N SER A 99 4.33 -11.69 -20.18
CA SER A 99 3.04 -11.13 -19.81
C SER A 99 3.24 -9.79 -19.12
N GLN A 100 2.33 -8.86 -19.34
CA GLN A 100 2.29 -7.60 -18.61
C GLN A 100 1.12 -7.65 -17.64
N ILE A 101 1.39 -7.36 -16.39
CA ILE A 101 0.39 -7.28 -15.34
C ILE A 101 0.34 -5.88 -14.74
N GLU A 102 -0.79 -5.53 -14.14
CA GLU A 102 -1.01 -4.26 -13.47
C GLU A 102 -1.63 -4.47 -12.10
N ASN A 103 -1.12 -3.74 -11.11
CA ASN A 103 -1.76 -3.65 -9.81
C ASN A 103 -2.60 -2.38 -9.73
N VAL A 104 -3.90 -2.48 -10.01
CA VAL A 104 -4.86 -1.37 -9.97
C VAL A 104 -5.15 -0.83 -8.56
N ASN A 105 -4.54 -1.42 -7.52
CA ASN A 105 -4.77 -1.04 -6.15
C ASN A 105 -3.76 0.02 -5.67
N SER A 106 -4.25 1.21 -5.35
CA SER A 106 -3.41 2.34 -4.92
C SER A 106 -2.79 2.21 -3.52
N GLN A 107 -3.25 1.26 -2.70
CA GLN A 107 -2.81 1.11 -1.30
C GLN A 107 -2.36 -0.31 -0.93
N TRP A 108 -2.21 -1.20 -1.91
CA TRP A 108 -1.96 -2.61 -1.67
C TRP A 108 -0.77 -3.10 -2.46
N VAL A 109 0.22 -3.65 -1.77
CA VAL A 109 1.33 -4.40 -2.37
C VAL A 109 0.88 -5.85 -2.44
N ALA A 110 1.11 -6.51 -3.58
CA ALA A 110 0.91 -7.95 -3.70
C ALA A 110 2.26 -8.68 -3.72
N GLN A 111 2.37 -9.77 -2.97
CA GLN A 111 3.35 -10.83 -3.22
C GLN A 111 2.59 -12.03 -3.77
N TYR A 112 3.10 -12.66 -4.82
CA TYR A 112 2.36 -13.70 -5.53
C TYR A 112 3.33 -14.67 -6.19
N ASP A 113 2.81 -15.86 -6.49
CA ASP A 113 3.48 -16.82 -7.36
C ASP A 113 2.86 -16.75 -8.74
N TYR A 114 3.68 -16.92 -9.77
CA TYR A 114 3.20 -17.02 -11.14
C TYR A 114 3.88 -18.18 -11.88
N GLN A 115 3.16 -18.73 -12.85
CA GLN A 115 3.69 -19.70 -13.80
C GLN A 115 3.03 -19.46 -15.16
N PHE A 116 3.78 -19.67 -16.24
CA PHE A 116 3.20 -19.74 -17.57
C PHE A 116 2.72 -21.16 -17.84
N ILE A 117 1.56 -21.28 -18.46
CA ILE A 117 1.09 -22.53 -19.06
C ILE A 117 1.27 -22.39 -20.56
N PHE A 118 2.04 -23.30 -21.14
CA PHE A 118 2.41 -23.27 -22.53
C PHE A 118 1.93 -24.54 -23.22
N ASN A 119 0.96 -24.42 -24.14
CA ASN A 119 0.24 -25.54 -24.74
C ASN A 119 -0.25 -26.60 -23.72
N GLY A 120 -0.74 -26.15 -22.56
CA GLY A 120 -1.23 -27.02 -21.49
C GLY A 120 -0.14 -27.56 -20.55
N GLN A 121 1.14 -27.34 -20.84
CA GLN A 121 2.24 -27.72 -19.95
C GLN A 121 2.53 -26.60 -18.95
N GLU A 122 2.66 -26.95 -17.68
CA GLU A 122 2.99 -25.98 -16.64
C GLU A 122 4.50 -25.67 -16.64
N GLY A 123 4.83 -24.38 -16.71
CA GLY A 123 6.20 -23.87 -16.57
C GLY A 123 6.65 -23.80 -15.11
N LYS A 124 7.78 -23.11 -14.88
CA LYS A 124 8.35 -22.97 -13.53
C LYS A 124 7.51 -21.99 -12.70
N ILE A 125 7.23 -22.37 -11.45
CA ILE A 125 6.66 -21.45 -10.47
C ILE A 125 7.75 -20.46 -10.05
N LYS A 126 7.42 -19.17 -10.13
CA LYS A 126 8.29 -18.06 -9.72
C LYS A 126 7.53 -17.15 -8.77
N THR A 127 8.20 -16.72 -7.71
CA THR A 127 7.62 -15.74 -6.77
C THR A 127 8.02 -14.33 -7.17
N ASN A 128 7.08 -13.40 -7.14
CA ASN A 128 7.34 -11.99 -7.37
C ASN A 128 6.45 -11.11 -6.49
N PHE A 129 6.61 -9.79 -6.61
CA PHE A 129 5.80 -8.79 -5.96
C PHE A 129 5.46 -7.68 -6.95
N ILE A 130 4.45 -6.88 -6.62
CA ILE A 130 4.06 -5.71 -7.40
C ILE A 130 3.56 -4.61 -6.46
N LEU A 131 4.07 -3.40 -6.67
CA LEU A 131 3.75 -2.21 -5.91
C LEU A 131 2.41 -1.63 -6.37
N PRO A 132 1.80 -0.75 -5.56
CA PRO A 132 0.58 -0.04 -5.93
C PRO A 132 0.72 0.72 -7.25
N ASN A 133 -0.26 0.57 -8.14
CA ASN A 133 -0.32 1.20 -9.47
C ASN A 133 0.89 0.90 -10.37
N GLU A 134 1.66 -0.14 -10.06
CA GLU A 134 2.78 -0.58 -10.88
C GLU A 134 2.28 -1.46 -12.03
N LYS A 135 2.86 -1.25 -13.22
CA LYS A 135 2.81 -2.20 -14.33
C LYS A 135 4.14 -2.93 -14.37
N LYS A 136 4.10 -4.24 -14.59
CA LYS A 136 5.28 -5.08 -14.54
C LYS A 136 5.24 -6.15 -15.62
N PHE A 137 6.38 -6.42 -16.23
CA PHE A 137 6.53 -7.56 -17.14
C PHE A 137 6.95 -8.83 -16.40
N LEU A 138 6.37 -9.97 -16.74
CA LEU A 138 6.72 -11.30 -16.25
C LEU A 138 7.27 -12.11 -17.42
N LEU A 139 8.36 -12.82 -17.20
CA LEU A 139 9.07 -13.54 -18.26
C LEU A 139 9.36 -14.99 -17.85
N ASP A 140 9.27 -15.89 -18.81
CA ASP A 140 9.84 -17.23 -18.72
C ASP A 140 10.33 -17.69 -20.10
N PHE A 141 11.35 -18.55 -20.13
CA PHE A 141 12.17 -18.75 -21.32
C PHE A 141 12.27 -20.22 -21.72
N ASN A 142 12.60 -20.46 -22.99
CA ASN A 142 12.97 -21.78 -23.54
C ASN A 142 11.88 -22.86 -23.49
N PHE A 143 10.62 -22.52 -23.76
CA PHE A 143 9.57 -23.52 -23.97
C PHE A 143 9.67 -24.13 -25.37
N GLU A 144 9.61 -25.45 -25.49
CA GLU A 144 9.71 -26.14 -26.78
C GLU A 144 8.32 -26.35 -27.40
N SER A 145 8.16 -26.01 -28.69
CA SER A 145 6.96 -26.36 -29.44
C SER A 145 7.18 -26.36 -30.95
N LEU A 146 6.60 -27.37 -31.61
CA LEU A 146 6.50 -27.46 -33.06
C LEU A 146 5.40 -26.55 -33.64
N ALA A 147 4.48 -26.04 -32.81
CA ALA A 147 3.40 -25.18 -33.26
C ALA A 147 3.95 -23.79 -33.62
N LYS A 148 3.47 -23.22 -34.74
CA LYS A 148 3.88 -21.88 -35.21
C LYS A 148 3.42 -20.74 -34.29
N ASN A 149 2.26 -20.92 -33.65
CA ASN A 149 1.65 -19.96 -32.72
C ASN A 149 1.18 -20.72 -31.47
N PRO A 150 2.08 -21.06 -30.55
CA PRO A 150 1.73 -21.81 -29.36
C PRO A 150 0.88 -20.97 -28.42
N PHE A 151 -0.14 -21.59 -27.82
CA PHE A 151 -1.00 -20.96 -26.84
C PHE A 151 -0.25 -20.79 -25.52
N VAL A 152 -0.36 -19.61 -24.92
CA VAL A 152 0.24 -19.29 -23.63
C VAL A 152 -0.76 -18.58 -22.73
N GLU A 153 -0.81 -19.01 -21.47
CA GLU A 153 -1.63 -18.44 -20.42
C GLU A 153 -0.74 -18.11 -19.22
N LEU A 154 -0.99 -16.97 -18.56
CA LEU A 154 -0.36 -16.66 -17.27
C LEU A 154 -1.30 -17.11 -16.15
N LYS A 155 -0.82 -17.96 -15.24
CA LYS A 155 -1.52 -18.23 -13.97
C LYS A 155 -0.82 -17.56 -12.81
N ILE A 156 -1.57 -16.72 -12.09
CA ILE A 156 -1.17 -16.09 -10.84
C ILE A 156 -1.83 -16.86 -9.68
N LYS A 157 -1.04 -17.26 -8.68
CA LYS A 157 -1.46 -18.05 -7.52
C LYS A 157 -0.91 -17.43 -6.23
N ASN A 158 -1.45 -17.85 -5.08
CA ASN A 158 -0.95 -17.50 -3.75
C ASN A 158 -0.78 -15.99 -3.51
N VAL A 159 -1.74 -15.18 -3.98
CA VAL A 159 -1.66 -13.72 -3.87
C VAL A 159 -1.85 -13.30 -2.40
N GLN A 160 -0.81 -12.73 -1.82
CA GLN A 160 -0.78 -12.17 -0.48
C GLN A 160 -0.76 -10.65 -0.56
N TRP A 161 -1.87 -10.04 -0.14
CA TRP A 161 -2.05 -8.60 -0.15
C TRP A 161 -1.60 -7.96 1.17
N LYS A 162 -0.71 -6.98 1.08
CA LYS A 162 -0.26 -6.17 2.22
C LYS A 162 -0.64 -4.72 2.00
N ARG A 163 -1.48 -4.18 2.90
CA ARG A 163 -1.85 -2.77 2.87
C ARG A 163 -0.66 -1.90 3.22
N THR A 164 -0.36 -0.92 2.38
CA THR A 164 0.62 0.13 2.65
C THR A 164 -0.11 1.45 2.88
N ARG A 165 -0.14 1.90 4.14
CA ARG A 165 -0.74 3.21 4.49
C ARG A 165 0.18 4.38 4.14
N TYR A 166 1.47 4.11 3.95
CA TYR A 166 2.49 5.11 3.70
C TYR A 166 3.37 4.65 2.54
N LEU A 167 2.93 4.92 1.31
CA LEU A 167 3.75 4.71 0.10
C LEU A 167 5.13 5.37 0.24
N SER A 168 5.21 6.51 0.94
CA SER A 168 6.44 7.24 1.25
C SER A 168 7.47 6.45 2.09
N LYS A 169 7.03 5.41 2.81
CA LYS A 169 7.94 4.53 3.57
C LYS A 169 8.55 3.43 2.70
N ILE A 170 8.00 3.18 1.51
CA ILE A 170 8.61 2.27 0.54
C ILE A 170 9.75 3.04 -0.13
N PRO A 171 11.00 2.55 -0.09
CA PRO A 171 12.11 3.23 -0.75
C PRO A 171 11.78 3.45 -2.22
N GLN A 172 11.71 4.71 -2.65
CA GLN A 172 11.60 5.05 -4.06
C GLN A 172 12.95 4.80 -4.72
N ILE A 173 13.12 3.60 -5.24
CA ILE A 173 14.36 3.20 -5.91
C ILE A 173 14.19 3.57 -7.38
N GLN A 174 15.01 4.53 -7.81
CA GLN A 174 15.05 5.00 -9.19
C GLN A 174 16.35 4.51 -9.82
N PHE A 175 16.22 3.61 -10.77
CA PHE A 175 17.29 3.31 -11.72
C PHE A 175 17.07 4.14 -12.97
N GLU A 176 18.13 4.81 -13.40
CA GLU A 176 18.12 5.54 -14.65
C GLU A 176 18.77 4.69 -15.74
N ILE A 177 18.07 4.49 -16.85
CA ILE A 177 18.58 3.78 -18.02
C ILE A 177 18.92 4.79 -19.11
N LYS A 178 20.17 4.77 -19.57
CA LYS A 178 20.70 5.70 -20.59
C LYS A 178 21.39 4.96 -21.72
N ASN A 179 21.61 5.69 -22.81
CA ASN A 179 22.47 5.27 -23.93
C ASN A 179 22.12 3.88 -24.51
N ILE A 180 20.82 3.57 -24.59
CA ILE A 180 20.34 2.32 -25.17
C ILE A 180 20.73 2.30 -26.65
N LYS A 181 21.48 1.28 -27.08
CA LYS A 181 21.92 1.05 -28.45
C LYS A 181 21.64 -0.39 -28.84
N TYR A 182 20.92 -0.58 -29.94
CA TYR A 182 20.68 -1.87 -30.54
C TYR A 182 21.64 -2.11 -31.72
N TYR A 183 22.24 -3.29 -31.74
CA TYR A 183 23.16 -3.76 -32.77
C TYR A 183 22.57 -5.05 -33.37
N PRO A 184 22.02 -5.02 -34.58
CA PRO A 184 21.53 -6.22 -35.24
C PRO A 184 22.67 -7.12 -35.71
N ILE A 185 22.35 -8.40 -35.93
CA ILE A 185 23.27 -9.40 -36.51
C ILE A 185 23.93 -8.85 -37.78
N GLY A 186 25.25 -9.05 -37.91
CA GLY A 186 26.01 -8.69 -39.11
C GLY A 186 26.53 -7.25 -39.17
N ILE A 187 26.26 -6.40 -38.17
CA ILE A 187 26.70 -4.98 -38.16
C ILE A 187 27.95 -4.71 -37.30
N GLN A 188 28.32 -5.61 -36.37
CA GLN A 188 29.58 -5.44 -35.62
C GLN A 188 30.78 -5.88 -36.46
N ILE A 189 31.53 -4.90 -36.95
CA ILE A 189 32.86 -5.04 -37.54
C ILE A 189 33.86 -4.64 -36.46
N THR A 190 34.11 -5.51 -35.49
CA THR A 190 35.36 -5.47 -34.74
C THR A 190 36.29 -6.46 -35.41
N SER A 191 37.39 -5.96 -35.96
CA SER A 191 38.48 -6.64 -36.66
C SER A 191 38.37 -8.17 -36.69
N ASP A 192 37.98 -8.70 -37.85
CA ASP A 192 38.02 -10.11 -38.27
C ASP A 192 36.93 -11.11 -37.84
N LYS A 193 35.86 -10.72 -37.13
CA LYS A 193 34.68 -11.61 -36.95
C LYS A 193 33.35 -10.87 -37.07
N LYS A 194 32.53 -11.25 -38.05
CA LYS A 194 31.11 -10.85 -38.10
C LYS A 194 30.42 -11.38 -36.83
N SER A 195 29.79 -10.48 -36.08
CA SER A 195 28.97 -10.87 -34.94
C SER A 195 27.68 -11.54 -35.41
N ASN A 196 27.49 -12.80 -35.01
CA ASN A 196 26.30 -13.61 -35.30
C ASN A 196 25.20 -13.42 -34.24
N ILE A 197 25.27 -12.37 -33.43
CA ILE A 197 24.31 -12.10 -32.36
C ILE A 197 23.68 -10.72 -32.52
N ASN A 198 22.42 -10.59 -32.11
CA ASN A 198 21.79 -9.31 -31.85
C ASN A 198 22.19 -8.86 -30.44
N GLN A 199 22.48 -7.58 -30.24
CA GLN A 199 22.94 -7.06 -28.96
C GLN A 199 22.27 -5.73 -28.61
N VAL A 200 21.81 -5.59 -27.38
CA VAL A 200 21.43 -4.30 -26.80
C VAL A 200 22.44 -3.94 -25.73
N ASN A 201 23.09 -2.79 -25.91
CA ASN A 201 23.93 -2.18 -24.90
C ASN A 201 23.20 -1.01 -24.26
N PHE A 202 23.28 -0.90 -22.94
CA PHE A 202 22.73 0.24 -22.22
C PHE A 202 23.52 0.49 -20.95
N GLU A 203 23.31 1.67 -20.40
CA GLU A 203 23.91 2.10 -19.15
C GLU A 203 22.83 2.17 -18.08
N ALA A 204 23.01 1.42 -17.00
CA ALA A 204 22.17 1.49 -15.82
C ALA A 204 22.87 2.32 -14.74
N ILE A 205 22.14 3.25 -14.12
CA ILE A 205 22.66 4.09 -13.03
C ILE A 205 21.76 3.90 -11.81
N ASN A 206 22.36 3.50 -10.69
CA ASN A 206 21.65 3.41 -9.42
C ASN A 206 21.60 4.77 -8.75
N ASN A 207 20.59 5.57 -9.07
CA ASN A 207 20.42 6.91 -8.48
C ASN A 207 19.84 6.87 -7.06
N SER A 208 19.58 5.69 -6.49
CA SER A 208 19.13 5.58 -5.11
C SER A 208 20.27 5.83 -4.11
N SER A 209 19.93 5.93 -2.82
CA SER A 209 20.91 6.00 -1.73
C SER A 209 21.38 4.61 -1.26
N TYR A 210 20.87 3.53 -1.86
CA TYR A 210 21.09 2.15 -1.43
C TYR A 210 21.93 1.38 -2.45
N GLY A 211 22.79 0.48 -1.96
CA GLY A 211 23.39 -0.57 -2.79
C GLY A 211 22.55 -1.85 -2.77
N PHE A 212 22.55 -2.62 -3.85
CA PHE A 212 21.80 -3.87 -3.98
C PHE A 212 22.72 -5.04 -4.28
N TRP A 213 22.47 -6.19 -3.63
CA TRP A 213 23.20 -7.42 -3.94
C TRP A 213 22.86 -7.95 -5.33
N GLU A 214 21.61 -7.83 -5.75
CA GLU A 214 21.18 -8.18 -7.10
C GLU A 214 20.07 -7.25 -7.59
N THR A 215 20.17 -6.83 -8.85
CA THR A 215 19.14 -6.09 -9.57
C THR A 215 19.03 -6.67 -10.97
N PHE A 216 17.82 -6.99 -11.39
CA PHE A 216 17.53 -7.53 -12.71
C PHE A 216 17.13 -6.41 -13.67
N PHE A 217 17.43 -6.60 -14.95
CA PHE A 217 17.02 -5.74 -16.04
C PHE A 217 16.39 -6.61 -17.12
N LYS A 218 15.11 -6.38 -17.39
CA LYS A 218 14.38 -7.02 -18.47
C LYS A 218 14.50 -6.14 -19.69
N VAL A 219 15.02 -6.70 -20.78
CA VAL A 219 15.14 -6.02 -22.06
C VAL A 219 14.07 -6.57 -22.99
N ILE A 220 13.23 -5.68 -23.51
CA ILE A 220 12.07 -6.01 -24.34
C ILE A 220 12.24 -5.27 -25.67
N LEU A 221 12.25 -6.04 -26.76
CA LEU A 221 12.42 -5.55 -28.12
C LEU A 221 11.06 -5.50 -28.81
N TYR A 222 10.78 -4.36 -29.43
CA TYR A 222 9.55 -4.12 -30.16
C TYR A 222 9.83 -3.96 -31.66
N GLN A 223 8.92 -4.51 -32.45
CA GLN A 223 8.68 -4.11 -33.84
C GLN A 223 7.31 -3.44 -33.86
N ASP A 224 7.32 -2.12 -34.02
CA ASP A 224 6.18 -1.24 -33.80
C ASP A 224 5.56 -1.47 -32.41
N LYS A 225 4.38 -2.11 -32.34
CA LYS A 225 3.67 -2.44 -31.09
C LYS A 225 3.82 -3.90 -30.67
N ASN A 226 4.51 -4.71 -31.47
CA ASN A 226 4.65 -6.14 -31.23
C ASN A 226 5.97 -6.44 -30.51
N VAL A 227 5.89 -7.15 -29.38
CA VAL A 227 7.11 -7.72 -28.77
C VAL A 227 7.66 -8.81 -29.69
N VAL A 228 8.95 -8.70 -30.02
CA VAL A 228 9.70 -9.61 -30.91
C VAL A 228 10.90 -10.27 -30.24
N GLY A 229 11.31 -9.80 -29.06
CA GLY A 229 12.41 -10.40 -28.31
C GLY A 229 12.38 -9.96 -26.86
N VAL A 230 12.76 -10.86 -25.95
CA VAL A 230 12.86 -10.59 -24.52
C VAL A 230 14.15 -11.19 -23.97
N ASN A 231 14.72 -10.56 -22.96
CA ASN A 231 15.88 -11.09 -22.23
C ASN A 231 15.89 -10.55 -20.80
N ILE A 232 16.58 -11.23 -19.90
CA ILE A 232 16.82 -10.78 -18.54
C ILE A 232 18.31 -10.88 -18.21
N ILE A 233 18.87 -9.80 -17.69
CA ILE A 233 20.25 -9.76 -17.22
C ILE A 233 20.28 -9.24 -15.78
N SER A 234 21.32 -9.57 -15.01
CA SER A 234 21.45 -9.07 -13.65
C SER A 234 22.75 -8.30 -13.41
N ALA A 235 22.62 -7.25 -12.62
CA ALA A 235 23.73 -6.51 -12.04
C ALA A 235 23.89 -6.96 -10.59
N LYS A 236 24.97 -7.70 -10.31
CA LYS A 236 25.33 -8.11 -8.95
C LYS A 236 26.11 -7.01 -8.25
N GLN A 237 25.89 -6.82 -6.96
CA GLN A 237 26.59 -5.82 -6.16
C GLN A 237 26.51 -4.42 -6.78
N PHE A 238 25.30 -3.95 -7.09
CA PHE A 238 25.09 -2.65 -7.73
C PHE A 238 25.05 -1.55 -6.66
N LEU A 239 26.18 -0.86 -6.47
CA LEU A 239 26.37 0.12 -5.41
C LEU A 239 25.53 1.37 -5.63
N SER A 240 25.31 2.12 -4.56
CA SER A 240 24.67 3.44 -4.59
C SER A 240 25.48 4.39 -5.48
N LYS A 241 24.79 5.12 -6.35
CA LYS A 241 25.37 6.06 -7.34
C LYS A 241 26.31 5.43 -8.37
N GLU A 242 26.40 4.10 -8.42
CA GLU A 242 27.20 3.40 -9.41
C GLU A 242 26.53 3.49 -10.78
N LYS A 243 27.37 3.57 -11.82
CA LYS A 243 27.01 3.44 -13.22
C LYS A 243 27.59 2.13 -13.75
N ARG A 244 26.78 1.37 -14.48
CA ARG A 244 27.19 0.09 -15.07
C ARG A 244 26.74 -0.03 -16.52
N ASN A 245 27.69 -0.41 -17.38
CA ASN A 245 27.40 -0.79 -18.76
C ASN A 245 26.96 -2.25 -18.78
N LEU A 246 25.78 -2.49 -19.32
CA LEU A 246 25.16 -3.81 -19.40
C LEU A 246 24.82 -4.14 -20.85
N SER A 247 24.77 -5.44 -21.14
CA SER A 247 24.49 -5.95 -22.47
C SER A 247 23.56 -7.16 -22.39
N ALA A 248 22.51 -7.15 -23.20
CA ALA A 248 21.68 -8.31 -23.48
C ALA A 248 21.92 -8.78 -24.92
N SER A 249 21.99 -10.09 -25.13
CA SER A 249 22.31 -10.67 -26.43
C SER A 249 21.35 -11.79 -26.81
N TRP A 250 21.04 -11.89 -28.10
CA TRP A 250 20.21 -12.93 -28.69
C TRP A 250 20.97 -13.62 -29.82
N VAL A 251 20.97 -14.95 -29.82
CA VAL A 251 21.68 -15.76 -30.83
C VAL A 251 20.81 -16.00 -32.07
N ASN A 252 19.49 -15.87 -31.95
CA ASN A 252 18.56 -16.02 -33.06
C ASN A 252 18.44 -14.76 -33.92
N PHE A 253 18.01 -14.96 -35.17
CA PHE A 253 17.53 -13.87 -36.02
C PHE A 253 16.31 -13.21 -35.38
N LEU A 254 16.33 -11.88 -35.34
CA LEU A 254 15.23 -11.06 -34.87
C LEU A 254 14.66 -10.26 -36.04
N PRO A 255 13.34 -10.04 -36.11
CA PRO A 255 12.74 -9.08 -37.02
C PRO A 255 13.33 -7.66 -36.85
N ASN A 256 12.97 -6.74 -37.74
CA ASN A 256 13.43 -5.35 -37.66
C ASN A 256 12.95 -4.69 -36.35
N VAL A 257 13.86 -4.50 -35.40
CA VAL A 257 13.57 -3.89 -34.10
C VAL A 257 13.49 -2.36 -34.26
N THR A 258 12.35 -1.79 -33.88
CA THR A 258 12.10 -0.35 -33.95
C THR A 258 12.30 0.35 -32.61
N GLU A 259 12.08 -0.38 -31.50
CA GLU A 259 12.17 0.18 -30.15
C GLU A 259 12.72 -0.85 -29.17
N VAL A 260 13.50 -0.36 -28.20
CA VAL A 260 14.05 -1.14 -27.10
C VAL A 260 13.60 -0.53 -25.79
N PHE A 261 12.94 -1.34 -24.97
CA PHE A 261 12.51 -0.97 -23.64
C PHE A 261 13.29 -1.77 -22.59
N VAL A 262 13.71 -1.11 -21.51
CA VAL A 262 14.45 -1.74 -20.41
C VAL A 262 13.73 -1.45 -19.10
N GLU A 263 13.28 -2.51 -18.43
CA GLU A 263 12.65 -2.44 -17.10
C GLU A 263 13.64 -2.95 -16.05
N SER A 264 13.97 -2.11 -15.06
CA SER A 264 14.73 -2.53 -13.89
C SER A 264 13.82 -3.15 -12.83
N GLU A 265 14.24 -4.25 -12.23
CA GLU A 265 13.54 -4.90 -11.14
C GLU A 265 14.53 -5.27 -10.02
N THR A 266 14.26 -4.78 -8.81
CA THR A 266 15.00 -5.15 -7.60
C THR A 266 14.02 -5.48 -6.49
N ASN A 267 14.28 -6.51 -5.70
CA ASN A 267 13.37 -6.90 -4.63
C ASN A 267 13.55 -6.00 -3.41
N ILE A 268 12.74 -4.95 -3.33
CA ILE A 268 12.77 -3.95 -2.26
C ILE A 268 12.05 -4.40 -0.99
N LEU A 269 11.27 -5.48 -1.08
CA LEU A 269 10.57 -6.04 0.07
C LEU A 269 11.46 -7.01 0.86
N ASN A 270 12.53 -7.51 0.24
CA ASN A 270 13.52 -8.35 0.88
C ASN A 270 14.67 -7.50 1.43
N SER A 271 14.70 -7.28 2.75
CA SER A 271 15.74 -6.51 3.42
C SER A 271 17.16 -7.07 3.19
N LYS A 272 17.30 -8.37 2.92
CA LYS A 272 18.60 -9.00 2.62
C LYS A 272 19.17 -8.58 1.27
N ASN A 273 18.36 -8.02 0.36
CA ASN A 273 18.86 -7.54 -0.93
C ASN A 273 19.55 -6.16 -0.80
N PHE A 274 19.30 -5.43 0.28
CA PHE A 274 20.00 -4.18 0.56
C PHE A 274 21.39 -4.46 1.11
N MET A 275 22.37 -3.72 0.60
CA MET A 275 23.71 -3.71 1.16
C MET A 275 23.73 -2.86 2.42
N SER A 276 24.41 -3.34 3.46
CA SER A 276 24.66 -2.52 4.63
C SER A 276 25.52 -1.34 4.23
N VAL A 277 25.08 -0.14 4.58
CA VAL A 277 25.96 1.03 4.63
C VAL A 277 26.94 0.74 5.78
N ARG A 278 28.25 0.79 5.50
CA ARG A 278 29.28 0.79 6.54
C ARG A 278 29.48 2.20 7.06
#